data_AF-A0A126ZWL9-F1
#
_entry.id   AF-A0A126ZWL9-F1
#
_cell.length_a   1.000
_cell.length_b   1.000
_cell.length_c   1.000
_cell.angle_alpha   90.00
_cell.angle_beta   90.00
_cell.angle_gamma   90.00
#
_symmetry.space_group_name_H-M   'P 1'
#
loop_
_entity.id
_entity.type
_entity.pdbx_description
1 polymer ?
#
loop_
_entity_poly.entity_id
_entity_poly.type
_entity_poly.pdbx_seq_one_letter_code
_entity_poly.pdbx_strand_id
1 'polypeptide(L)'
;MRQFSQVDVFTSEFLRGNPVAVVHGADGIPDEEMAAFARWTNLSETTFLLAPTQPGADYRLRIFTPGGELPFAGHPTLGSARAWLEAGGVPAAEGRIVQECGVGLVTVRDDGGRLAFAAPDLLRSGPVDPAELAAIAASLGLAPRRSWTPRGWTTGRGGSGSSCATRTPCSASARTSPPWAPTRWA
;
A
#
# COMPACT_ATOMS: atom_id res chain seq x y z
N MET A 1 11.75 -17.60 -21.02
CA MET A 1 10.51 -17.42 -20.23
C MET A 1 10.87 -16.63 -18.97
N ARG A 2 10.01 -15.72 -18.50
CA ARG A 2 10.23 -14.92 -17.29
C ARG A 2 9.36 -15.46 -16.15
N GLN A 3 9.86 -15.43 -14.93
CA GLN A 3 9.10 -15.84 -13.76
C GLN A 3 8.06 -14.76 -13.41
N PHE A 4 6.86 -15.23 -13.08
CA PHE A 4 5.69 -14.41 -12.79
C PHE A 4 4.98 -14.96 -11.55
N SER A 5 4.54 -14.07 -10.67
CA SER A 5 3.71 -14.41 -9.52
C SER A 5 2.49 -13.50 -9.49
N GLN A 6 1.33 -14.06 -9.15
CA GLN A 6 0.15 -13.27 -8.80
C GLN A 6 -0.14 -13.48 -7.32
N VAL A 7 -0.16 -12.40 -6.55
CA VAL A 7 -0.21 -12.44 -5.08
C VAL A 7 -1.48 -11.74 -4.61
N ASP A 8 -2.33 -12.44 -3.86
CA ASP A 8 -3.43 -11.82 -3.12
C ASP A 8 -2.89 -11.15 -1.86
N VAL A 9 -3.01 -9.83 -1.78
CA VAL A 9 -2.55 -9.04 -0.62
C VAL A 9 -3.70 -8.83 0.36
N PHE A 10 -3.38 -8.75 1.65
CA PHE A 10 -4.33 -8.59 2.78
C PHE A 10 -5.23 -9.80 3.06
N THR A 11 -4.84 -10.98 2.61
CA THR A 11 -5.56 -12.22 2.90
C THR A 11 -4.61 -13.40 2.99
N SER A 12 -5.05 -14.46 3.66
CA SER A 12 -4.46 -15.81 3.56
C SER A 12 -5.33 -16.77 2.73
N GLU A 13 -6.50 -16.31 2.27
CA GLU A 13 -7.46 -17.09 1.50
C GLU A 13 -7.33 -16.76 0.01
N PHE A 14 -7.30 -17.80 -0.82
CA PHE A 14 -7.24 -17.67 -2.27
C PHE A 14 -8.43 -16.84 -2.80
N LEU A 15 -8.14 -15.84 -3.64
CA LEU A 15 -9.12 -14.95 -4.29
C LEU A 15 -9.93 -14.06 -3.34
N ARG A 16 -9.38 -13.75 -2.16
CA ARG A 16 -10.04 -12.89 -1.15
C ARG A 16 -9.28 -11.61 -0.83
N GLY A 17 -8.20 -11.32 -1.55
CA GLY A 17 -7.33 -10.18 -1.32
C GLY A 17 -7.47 -9.10 -2.37
N ASN A 18 -6.49 -8.21 -2.38
CA ASN A 18 -6.24 -7.33 -3.52
C ASN A 18 -5.07 -7.90 -4.35
N PRO A 19 -5.33 -8.43 -5.56
CA PRO A 19 -4.30 -9.12 -6.34
C PRO A 19 -3.30 -8.14 -6.94
N VAL A 20 -2.02 -8.49 -6.89
CA VAL A 20 -0.95 -7.81 -7.63
C VAL A 20 -0.18 -8.81 -8.49
N ALA A 21 0.08 -8.44 -9.74
CA ALA A 21 1.00 -9.17 -10.62
C ALA A 21 2.44 -8.74 -10.33
N VAL A 22 3.36 -9.69 -10.19
CA VAL A 22 4.77 -9.46 -9.93
C VAL A 22 5.62 -10.17 -10.99
N VAL A 23 6.36 -9.39 -11.77
CA VAL A 23 7.35 -9.89 -12.75
C VAL A 23 8.72 -9.89 -12.10
N HIS A 24 9.36 -11.05 -12.07
CA HIS A 24 10.68 -11.24 -11.46
C HIS A 24 11.80 -11.02 -12.48
N GLY A 25 12.96 -10.52 -12.01
CA GLY A 25 14.15 -10.34 -12.84
C GLY A 25 13.87 -9.45 -14.05
N ALA A 26 13.22 -8.31 -13.81
CA ALA A 26 12.73 -7.40 -14.84
C ALA A 26 13.78 -6.41 -15.36
N ASP A 27 15.06 -6.64 -15.04
CA ASP A 27 16.18 -5.88 -15.59
C ASP A 27 16.19 -5.94 -17.12
N GLY A 28 16.39 -4.77 -17.74
CA GLY A 28 16.43 -4.64 -19.20
C GLY A 28 15.07 -4.73 -19.90
N ILE A 29 13.94 -4.83 -19.19
CA ILE A 29 12.61 -4.66 -19.81
C ILE A 29 12.39 -3.16 -20.08
N PRO A 30 12.08 -2.76 -21.33
CA PRO A 30 11.76 -1.37 -21.66
C PRO A 30 10.46 -0.89 -20.99
N ASP A 31 10.37 0.41 -20.74
CA ASP A 31 9.22 1.04 -20.08
C ASP A 31 7.90 0.80 -20.82
N GLU A 32 7.94 0.84 -22.15
CA GLU A 32 6.78 0.57 -23.00
C GLU A 32 6.30 -0.88 -22.89
N GLU A 33 7.21 -1.84 -22.70
CA GLU A 33 6.88 -3.24 -22.48
C GLU A 33 6.32 -3.45 -21.07
N MET A 34 6.89 -2.82 -20.04
CA MET A 34 6.32 -2.85 -18.69
C MET A 34 4.89 -2.31 -18.67
N ALA A 35 4.66 -1.17 -19.31
CA ALA A 35 3.34 -0.56 -19.42
C ALA A 35 2.38 -1.41 -20.26
N ALA A 36 2.85 -2.02 -21.36
CA ALA A 36 2.04 -2.94 -22.16
C ALA A 36 1.66 -4.20 -21.37
N PHE A 37 2.58 -4.75 -20.59
CA PHE A 37 2.33 -5.89 -19.74
C PHE A 37 1.31 -5.56 -18.64
N ALA A 38 1.44 -4.40 -17.99
CA ALA A 38 0.45 -3.93 -17.00
C ALA A 38 -0.95 -3.72 -17.59
N ARG A 39 -1.06 -3.25 -18.85
CA ARG A 39 -2.35 -3.20 -19.56
C ARG A 39 -2.88 -4.59 -19.87
N TRP A 40 -2.01 -5.52 -20.24
CA TRP A 40 -2.39 -6.89 -20.59
C TRP A 40 -2.86 -7.70 -19.38
N THR A 41 -2.23 -7.55 -18.21
CA THR A 41 -2.71 -8.20 -16.97
C THR A 41 -4.06 -7.66 -16.52
N ASN A 42 -4.33 -6.38 -16.80
CA ASN A 42 -5.57 -5.69 -16.44
C ASN A 42 -5.92 -5.79 -14.94
N LEU A 43 -4.90 -5.95 -14.08
CA LEU A 43 -5.02 -5.79 -12.64
C LEU A 43 -4.89 -4.31 -12.27
N SER A 44 -5.24 -3.95 -11.04
CA SER A 44 -5.08 -2.57 -10.56
C SER A 44 -3.63 -2.12 -10.65
N GLU A 45 -2.68 -3.00 -10.29
CA GLU A 45 -1.25 -2.77 -10.41
C GLU A 45 -0.49 -4.04 -10.84
N THR A 46 0.59 -3.83 -11.58
CA THR A 46 1.61 -4.80 -11.91
C THR A 46 2.97 -4.25 -11.51
N THR A 47 3.78 -5.07 -10.87
CA THR A 47 5.09 -4.67 -10.37
C THR A 47 6.21 -5.45 -11.04
N PHE A 48 7.37 -4.83 -11.07
CA PHE A 48 8.57 -5.35 -11.70
C PHE A 48 9.69 -5.32 -10.66
N LEU A 49 10.23 -6.49 -10.31
CA LEU A 49 11.39 -6.63 -9.44
C LEU A 49 12.67 -6.51 -10.27
N LEU A 50 13.51 -5.54 -9.92
CA LEU A 50 14.77 -5.25 -10.59
C LEU A 50 15.93 -5.28 -9.59
N ALA A 51 17.14 -5.38 -10.11
CA ALA A 51 18.34 -5.15 -9.33
C ALA A 51 18.30 -3.72 -8.70
N PRO A 52 18.65 -3.59 -7.42
CA PRO A 52 18.70 -2.29 -6.76
C PRO A 52 19.81 -1.42 -7.38
N THR A 53 19.53 -0.13 -7.50
CA THR A 53 20.50 0.90 -7.93
C THR A 53 21.00 1.75 -6.77
N GLN A 54 20.25 1.82 -5.68
CA GLN A 54 20.65 2.53 -4.47
C GLN A 54 21.33 1.59 -3.45
N PRO A 55 22.49 2.00 -2.88
CA PRO A 55 23.11 1.26 -1.80
C PRO A 55 22.16 1.05 -0.61
N GLY A 56 22.13 -0.17 -0.08
CA GLY A 56 21.31 -0.54 1.07
C GLY A 56 19.87 -0.96 0.73
N ALA A 57 19.47 -0.95 -0.54
CA ALA A 57 18.24 -1.61 -0.99
C ALA A 57 18.49 -3.09 -1.28
N ASP A 58 17.52 -3.93 -0.91
CA ASP A 58 17.52 -5.37 -1.21
C ASP A 58 17.03 -5.63 -2.65
N TYR A 59 16.08 -4.82 -3.13
CA TYR A 59 15.60 -4.84 -4.51
C TYR A 59 15.04 -3.47 -4.91
N ARG A 60 14.92 -3.25 -6.23
CA ARG A 60 14.17 -2.14 -6.79
C ARG A 60 12.83 -2.60 -7.33
N LEU A 61 11.80 -1.80 -7.09
CA LEU A 61 10.43 -2.04 -7.54
C LEU A 61 9.94 -0.89 -8.40
N ARG A 62 9.45 -1.24 -9.59
CA ARG A 62 8.62 -0.34 -10.41
C ARG A 62 7.17 -0.82 -10.37
N ILE A 63 6.23 0.12 -10.33
CA ILE A 63 4.81 -0.15 -10.11
C ILE A 63 4.02 0.50 -11.23
N PHE A 64 3.29 -0.29 -12.02
CA PHE A 64 2.49 0.19 -13.12
C PHE A 64 1.02 -0.11 -12.89
N THR A 65 0.17 0.87 -13.18
CA THR A 65 -1.25 0.66 -13.47
C THR A 65 -1.43 0.49 -14.98
N PRO A 66 -2.61 0.09 -15.47
CA PRO A 66 -2.92 0.16 -16.91
C PRO A 66 -2.76 1.58 -17.49
N GLY A 67 -2.89 2.62 -16.65
CA GLY A 67 -2.81 4.03 -17.05
C GLY A 67 -1.40 4.64 -16.97
N GLY A 68 -0.42 3.98 -16.37
CA GLY A 68 0.94 4.51 -16.23
C GLY A 68 1.65 4.10 -14.93
N GLU A 69 2.89 4.54 -14.80
CA GLU A 69 3.74 4.25 -13.64
C GLU A 69 3.36 5.07 -12.40
N LEU A 70 3.36 4.42 -11.24
CA LEU A 70 3.20 5.04 -9.94
C LEU A 70 4.56 5.09 -9.21
N PRO A 71 4.89 6.21 -8.55
CA PRO A 71 6.13 6.28 -7.77
C PRO A 71 6.10 5.38 -6.53
N PHE A 72 4.89 5.07 -6.02
CA PHE A 72 4.67 4.22 -4.86
C PHE A 72 3.21 3.75 -4.79
N ALA A 73 3.00 2.54 -4.26
CA ALA A 73 1.68 2.04 -3.86
C ALA A 73 1.84 1.02 -2.72
N GLY A 74 0.86 1.02 -1.80
CA GLY A 74 0.96 0.24 -0.55
C GLY A 74 0.84 -1.27 -0.73
N HIS A 75 -0.30 -1.77 -1.21
CA HIS A 75 -0.48 -3.22 -1.39
C HIS A 75 0.51 -3.82 -2.42
N PRO A 76 0.91 -3.13 -3.51
CA PRO A 76 1.92 -3.66 -4.44
C PRO A 76 3.29 -3.80 -3.78
N THR A 77 3.65 -2.90 -2.85
CA THR A 77 4.88 -3.02 -2.04
C THR A 77 4.86 -4.31 -1.20
N LEU A 78 3.75 -4.58 -0.49
CA LEU A 78 3.63 -5.78 0.34
C LEU A 78 3.61 -7.08 -0.48
N GLY A 79 2.84 -7.11 -1.57
CA GLY A 79 2.75 -8.27 -2.44
C GLY A 79 4.08 -8.58 -3.16
N SER A 80 4.81 -7.54 -3.56
CA SER A 80 6.13 -7.69 -4.20
C SER A 80 7.20 -8.15 -3.21
N ALA A 81 7.19 -7.62 -1.98
CA ALA A 81 8.08 -8.10 -0.92
C ALA A 81 7.84 -9.59 -0.62
N ARG A 82 6.58 -10.01 -0.54
CA ARG A 82 6.23 -11.44 -0.40
C ARG A 82 6.75 -12.25 -1.58
N ALA A 83 6.46 -11.83 -2.82
CA ALA A 83 6.91 -12.55 -4.01
C ALA A 83 8.44 -12.67 -4.06
N TRP A 84 9.17 -11.61 -3.70
CA TRP A 84 10.62 -11.61 -3.66
C TRP A 84 11.20 -12.59 -2.64
N LEU A 85 10.63 -12.66 -1.42
CA LEU A 85 11.01 -13.65 -0.41
C LEU A 85 10.77 -15.08 -0.88
N GLU A 86 9.59 -15.37 -1.44
CA GLU A 86 9.23 -16.71 -1.94
C GLU A 86 10.09 -17.14 -3.15
N ALA A 87 10.63 -16.17 -3.90
CA ALA A 87 11.58 -16.40 -4.98
C ALA A 87 13.04 -16.60 -4.49
N GLY A 88 13.27 -16.64 -3.16
CA GLY A 88 14.59 -16.83 -2.57
C GLY A 88 15.37 -15.55 -2.29
N GLY A 89 14.71 -14.39 -2.33
CA GLY A 89 15.28 -13.13 -1.88
C GLY A 89 15.70 -13.20 -0.41
N VAL A 90 16.95 -12.81 -0.12
CA VAL A 90 17.50 -12.81 1.23
C VAL A 90 17.73 -11.36 1.67
N PRO A 91 16.98 -10.87 2.68
CA PRO A 91 17.18 -9.52 3.19
C PRO A 91 18.60 -9.35 3.76
N ALA A 92 19.22 -8.19 3.55
CA ALA A 92 20.51 -7.87 4.14
C ALA A 92 20.47 -7.79 5.68
N ALA A 93 19.28 -7.55 6.26
CA ALA A 93 19.06 -7.54 7.71
C ALA A 93 17.83 -8.37 8.08
N GLU A 94 17.96 -9.22 9.08
CA GLU A 94 16.86 -10.07 9.55
C GLU A 94 15.62 -9.24 9.95
N GLY A 95 14.44 -9.69 9.51
CA GLY A 95 13.16 -9.03 9.78
C GLY A 95 12.97 -7.67 9.08
N ARG A 96 13.89 -7.27 8.19
CA ARG A 96 13.86 -5.96 7.54
C ARG A 96 14.27 -6.03 6.07
N ILE A 97 13.34 -5.68 5.21
CA ILE A 97 13.50 -5.57 3.77
C ILE A 97 13.51 -4.09 3.39
N VAL A 98 14.42 -3.69 2.50
CA VAL A 98 14.53 -2.33 1.98
C VAL A 98 14.23 -2.35 0.48
N GLN A 99 13.07 -1.82 0.11
CA GLN A 99 12.66 -1.63 -1.28
C GLN A 99 13.12 -0.26 -1.78
N GLU A 100 13.77 -0.21 -2.93
CA GLU A 100 13.92 1.02 -3.71
C GLU A 100 12.73 1.20 -4.66
N CYS A 101 12.10 2.38 -4.69
CA CYS A 101 11.09 2.72 -5.68
C CYS A 101 11.07 4.24 -5.97
N GLY A 102 10.08 4.73 -6.72
CA GLY A 102 10.01 6.12 -7.17
C GLY A 102 9.91 7.18 -6.06
N VAL A 103 9.64 6.78 -4.81
CA VAL A 103 9.70 7.66 -3.64
C VAL A 103 10.99 7.53 -2.81
N GLY A 104 11.94 6.71 -3.25
CA GLY A 104 13.20 6.42 -2.56
C GLY A 104 13.19 5.05 -1.88
N LEU A 105 13.83 4.97 -0.71
CA LEU A 105 13.94 3.73 0.06
C LEU A 105 12.74 3.57 1.01
N VAL A 106 12.04 2.45 0.88
CA VAL A 106 10.90 2.06 1.72
C VAL A 106 11.29 0.82 2.52
N THR A 107 11.25 0.93 3.84
CA THR A 107 11.49 -0.22 4.72
C THR A 107 10.20 -1.00 4.96
N VAL A 108 10.23 -2.30 4.64
CA VAL A 108 9.21 -3.28 4.97
C VAL A 108 9.74 -4.16 6.10
N ARG A 109 9.04 -4.17 7.23
CA ARG A 109 9.30 -5.11 8.33
C ARG A 109 8.63 -6.44 8.07
N ASP A 110 9.30 -7.51 8.45
CA ASP A 110 8.75 -8.85 8.52
C ASP A 110 8.65 -9.29 9.98
N ASP A 111 7.43 -9.54 10.43
CA ASP A 111 7.10 -10.07 11.76
C ASP A 111 6.47 -11.45 11.62
N GLY A 112 7.32 -12.47 11.44
CA GLY A 112 6.89 -13.87 11.32
C GLY A 112 5.98 -14.12 10.10
N GLY A 113 6.27 -13.50 8.96
CA GLY A 113 5.50 -13.59 7.72
C GLY A 113 4.45 -12.49 7.57
N ARG A 114 4.24 -11.65 8.59
CA ARG A 114 3.39 -10.45 8.49
C ARG A 114 4.25 -9.27 8.05
N LEU A 115 4.03 -8.83 6.81
CA LEU A 115 4.74 -7.71 6.22
C LEU A 115 4.03 -6.38 6.52
N ALA A 116 4.80 -5.36 6.92
CA ALA A 116 4.28 -4.02 7.20
C ALA A 116 5.30 -2.94 6.82
N PHE A 117 4.83 -1.75 6.41
CA PHE A 117 5.67 -0.57 6.18
C PHE A 117 5.05 0.65 6.86
N ALA A 118 5.86 1.69 7.10
CA ALA A 118 5.36 2.96 7.61
C ALA A 118 4.72 3.75 6.48
N ALA A 119 3.42 4.07 6.62
CA ALA A 119 2.76 4.95 5.66
C ALA A 119 3.43 6.33 5.63
N PRO A 120 3.51 7.00 4.47
CA PRO A 120 4.01 8.37 4.39
C PRO A 120 3.23 9.32 5.29
N ASP A 121 3.87 10.42 5.68
CA ASP A 121 3.25 11.46 6.50
C ASP A 121 1.93 11.96 5.89
N LEU A 122 1.01 12.31 6.78
CA LEU A 122 -0.27 12.88 6.41
C LEU A 122 -0.08 14.26 5.77
N LEU A 123 -0.69 14.46 4.60
CA LEU A 123 -0.71 15.74 3.91
C LEU A 123 -1.73 16.72 4.50
N ARG A 124 -2.83 16.19 5.05
CA ARG A 124 -3.88 16.97 5.70
C ARG A 124 -4.41 16.23 6.90
N SER A 125 -4.67 16.97 7.96
CA SER A 125 -5.33 16.51 9.19
C SER A 125 -6.18 17.66 9.76
N GLY A 126 -7.19 17.32 10.57
CA GLY A 126 -8.10 18.29 11.17
C GLY A 126 -9.58 18.03 10.85
N PRO A 127 -10.50 18.81 11.45
CA PRO A 127 -11.94 18.65 11.27
C PRO A 127 -12.35 18.86 9.81
N VAL A 128 -13.31 18.06 9.35
CA VAL A 128 -13.95 18.22 8.04
C VAL A 128 -14.89 19.43 8.10
N ASP A 129 -14.88 20.27 7.06
CA ASP A 129 -15.86 21.35 6.95
C ASP A 129 -17.29 20.78 6.96
N PRO A 130 -18.23 21.32 7.75
CA PRO A 130 -19.57 20.76 7.85
C PRO A 130 -20.34 20.68 6.52
N ALA A 131 -20.12 21.62 5.59
CA ALA A 131 -20.77 21.60 4.28
C ALA A 131 -20.17 20.50 3.39
N GLU A 132 -18.85 20.33 3.43
CA GLU A 132 -18.16 19.23 2.75
C GLU A 132 -18.58 17.87 3.32
N LEU A 133 -18.71 17.76 4.64
CA LEU A 133 -19.19 16.54 5.30
C LEU A 133 -20.63 16.20 4.87
N ALA A 134 -21.50 17.19 4.77
CA ALA A 134 -22.88 17.01 4.31
C ALA A 134 -22.92 16.57 2.84
N ALA A 135 -22.07 17.15 1.98
CA ALA A 135 -21.95 16.75 0.58
C ALA A 135 -21.48 15.29 0.44
N ILE A 136 -20.44 14.90 1.19
CA ILE A 136 -19.95 13.51 1.22
C ILE A 136 -21.05 12.57 1.71
N ALA A 137 -21.75 12.93 2.80
CA ALA A 137 -22.85 12.13 3.33
C ALA A 137 -23.95 11.89 2.30
N ALA A 138 -24.36 12.96 1.59
CA ALA A 138 -25.37 12.88 0.54
C ALA A 138 -24.91 11.99 -0.62
N SER A 139 -23.65 12.12 -1.07
CA SER A 139 -23.10 11.27 -2.15
C SER A 139 -23.02 9.79 -1.78
N LEU A 140 -22.85 9.48 -0.48
CA LEU A 140 -22.83 8.11 0.03
C LEU A 140 -24.23 7.59 0.41
N GLY A 141 -25.30 8.37 0.20
CA GLY A 141 -26.67 8.01 0.55
C GLY A 141 -26.91 7.89 2.06
N LEU A 142 -26.09 8.54 2.89
CA LEU A 142 -26.17 8.45 4.33
C LEU A 142 -27.15 9.50 4.88
N ALA A 143 -28.13 9.06 5.66
CA ALA A 143 -29.08 9.96 6.31
C ALA A 143 -28.35 10.90 7.30
N PRO A 144 -28.73 12.19 7.36
CA PRO A 144 -28.13 13.13 8.30
C PRO A 144 -28.40 12.68 9.74
N ARG A 145 -27.33 12.31 10.47
CA ARG A 145 -27.41 11.92 11.89
C ARG A 145 -26.65 12.93 12.74
N ARG A 146 -27.27 13.35 13.84
CA ARG A 146 -26.72 14.31 14.84
C ARG A 146 -25.37 13.92 15.48
N SER A 147 -24.84 12.73 15.23
CA SER A 147 -23.68 12.16 15.94
C SER A 147 -22.47 11.87 15.06
N TRP A 148 -22.37 12.49 13.89
CA TRP A 148 -21.12 12.45 13.12
C TRP A 148 -20.11 13.31 13.85
N THR A 149 -19.30 12.67 14.71
CA THR A 149 -18.13 13.32 15.29
C THR A 149 -17.05 13.31 14.20
N PRO A 150 -16.58 14.47 13.72
CA PRO A 150 -15.55 14.52 12.70
C PRO A 150 -14.26 13.98 13.31
N ARG A 151 -13.94 12.70 13.07
CA ARG A 151 -12.63 12.14 13.39
C ARG A 151 -11.72 12.30 12.18
N GLY A 152 -11.40 13.55 11.86
CA GLY A 152 -10.26 13.94 11.04
C GLY A 152 -10.26 13.51 9.57
N TRP A 153 -9.69 14.33 8.71
CA TRP A 153 -9.17 13.88 7.41
C TRP A 153 -7.81 13.21 7.60
N THR A 154 -7.52 12.17 6.80
CA THR A 154 -6.15 11.69 6.59
C THR A 154 -5.94 11.42 5.10
N THR A 155 -4.88 11.97 4.52
CA THR A 155 -4.46 11.67 3.13
C THR A 155 -2.95 11.49 3.10
N GLY A 156 -2.47 10.37 2.56
CA GLY A 156 -1.03 10.13 2.32
C GLY A 156 -0.60 10.59 0.92
N ARG A 157 0.71 10.76 0.71
CA ARG A 157 1.27 10.93 -0.65
C ARG A 157 1.01 9.67 -1.48
N GLY A 158 0.25 9.79 -2.58
CA GLY A 158 -0.04 8.68 -3.51
C GLY A 158 -1.52 8.42 -3.84
N GLY A 159 -2.46 9.07 -3.14
CA GLY A 159 -3.86 9.18 -3.58
C GLY A 159 -4.75 7.94 -3.44
N SER A 160 -5.43 7.82 -2.30
CA SER A 160 -6.89 7.60 -2.21
C SER A 160 -7.31 7.99 -0.78
N GLY A 161 -8.24 8.93 -0.64
CA GLY A 161 -8.72 9.39 0.66
C GLY A 161 -9.64 8.33 1.27
N SER A 162 -9.33 7.85 2.48
CA SER A 162 -10.19 6.92 3.21
C SER A 162 -10.76 7.60 4.45
N SER A 163 -12.09 7.73 4.51
CA SER A 163 -12.81 8.18 5.71
C SER A 163 -13.17 6.98 6.59
N CYS A 164 -12.82 7.00 7.88
CA CYS A 164 -13.22 5.97 8.83
C CYS A 164 -14.40 6.47 9.68
N ALA A 165 -15.60 5.91 9.47
CA ALA A 165 -16.78 6.15 10.31
C ALA A 165 -17.08 4.88 11.12
N THR A 166 -17.02 4.95 12.46
CA THR A 166 -17.39 3.84 13.36
C THR A 166 -18.59 4.20 14.25
N ARG A 167 -19.36 3.18 14.65
CA ARG A 167 -20.73 3.26 15.21
C ARG A 167 -20.86 3.63 16.70
N THR A 168 -19.80 3.63 17.49
CA THR A 168 -19.95 3.61 18.97
C THR A 168 -18.90 4.49 19.67
N PRO A 169 -19.26 5.24 20.74
CA PRO A 169 -18.26 5.93 21.55
C PRO A 169 -17.51 4.90 22.39
N CYS A 170 -16.29 4.55 21.97
CA CYS A 170 -15.38 3.83 22.85
C CYS A 170 -14.84 4.82 23.89
N SER A 171 -15.31 4.73 25.13
CA SER A 171 -14.69 5.37 26.29
C SER A 171 -13.36 4.69 26.57
N ALA A 172 -12.33 5.04 25.81
CA ALA A 172 -10.95 4.74 26.17
C ALA A 172 -10.34 6.05 26.67
N SER A 173 -10.02 6.06 27.96
CA SER A 173 -9.19 7.09 28.56
C SER A 173 -7.95 7.30 27.69
N ALA A 174 -7.67 8.57 27.39
CA ALA A 174 -6.48 8.98 26.67
C ALA A 174 -5.24 8.66 27.54
N ARG A 175 -4.74 7.43 27.42
CA ARG A 175 -3.33 7.17 27.63
C ARG A 175 -2.64 7.49 26.32
N THR A 176 -1.79 8.50 26.35
CA THR A 176 -0.85 8.87 25.29
C THR A 176 0.01 7.64 24.94
N SER A 177 -0.39 6.91 23.92
CA SER A 177 0.46 5.92 23.26
C SER A 177 1.37 6.65 22.27
N PRO A 178 2.65 6.24 22.14
CA PRO A 178 3.59 6.82 21.19
C PRO A 178 3.11 6.59 19.74
N PRO A 179 3.61 7.36 18.76
CA PRO A 179 3.06 7.48 17.39
C PRO A 179 3.06 6.20 16.53
N TRP A 180 3.40 5.03 17.07
CA TRP A 180 3.68 3.78 16.35
C TRP A 180 2.75 2.60 16.66
N ALA A 181 1.56 2.84 17.23
CA ALA A 181 0.62 1.74 17.46
C ALA A 181 0.13 1.12 16.13
N PRO A 182 0.19 -0.22 15.96
CA PRO A 182 -0.21 -0.87 14.72
C PRO A 182 -1.70 -0.67 14.49
N THR A 183 -2.06 -0.17 13.31
CA THR A 183 -3.46 -0.26 12.87
C THR A 183 -3.72 -1.74 12.59
N ARG A 184 -4.47 -2.38 13.48
CA ARG A 184 -4.90 -3.77 13.33
C ARG A 184 -5.87 -3.83 12.15
N TRP A 185 -5.39 -4.29 11.01
CA TRP A 185 -6.25 -4.77 9.93
C TRP A 185 -6.33 -6.30 10.13
N ALA A 186 -7.51 -6.74 10.54
CA ALA A 186 -7.86 -8.15 10.67
C ALA A 186 -8.08 -8.76 9.28
#